data_AF-A0AAU6L356-F1
#
_entry.id   AF-A0AAU6L356-F1
#
_cell.length_a   1.000
_cell.length_b   1.000
_cell.length_c   1.000
_cell.angle_alpha   90.00
_cell.angle_beta   90.00
_cell.angle_gamma   90.00
#
_symmetry.space_group_name_H-M   'P 1'
#
loop_
_entity.id
_entity.type
_entity.pdbx_description
1 polymer ?
#
loop_
_entity_poly.entity_id
_entity_poly.type
_entity_poly.pdbx_seq_one_letter_code
_entity_poly.pdbx_strand_id
1 'polypeptide(L)'
;MDSIYRSAAGREHIRRWCTDRLDAWPVPHERSQVTANGVLTHLVTAGSGPTTVVFVPGTNFNAAASLPLATALTAAGHRLVMADVPGQPGLSSEKRTVPGVGLSSYGTWLSEVLETAVAGPAVVIGHSFGAAIALSSPSPRIDRLVLVSPGGLGRLRLAPGLLAASAAWFMRPTPAPRHQGPVKKPRHGVSSSSGFGSDGSGRRSVTLMGRRFTPSATGARAERANPAGPCAYDIHWAGERRAAIRAASLLLATLLVVDMGVGHISLPRAALWTGLAALFFVILLPPEVFARPGLLTVRGVLVEHSVRTGFLVSVHWFDGVAQRMVLRDVDGSVVEIDPTVLARNPALWRRLDADTVASLQRGTLTCGATALHQLAERIDRETARTVFKVSGLH
;
A
#
# COMPACT_ATOMS: atom_id res chain seq x y z
N MET A 1 13.66 -5.24 -31.13
CA MET A 1 12.70 -6.37 -31.07
C MET A 1 11.47 -5.79 -30.41
N ASP A 2 10.49 -5.35 -31.21
CA ASP A 2 9.57 -4.28 -30.79
C ASP A 2 8.11 -4.76 -30.62
N SER A 3 7.91 -6.06 -30.41
CA SER A 3 6.58 -6.62 -30.15
C SER A 3 6.49 -7.11 -28.70
N ILE A 4 5.35 -6.85 -28.07
CA ILE A 4 5.00 -7.40 -26.75
C ILE A 4 4.60 -8.88 -26.83
N TYR A 5 4.40 -9.42 -28.04
CA TYR A 5 4.00 -10.79 -28.26
C TYR A 5 5.19 -11.68 -28.60
N ARG A 6 5.19 -12.91 -28.08
CA ARG A 6 6.24 -13.90 -28.35
C ARG A 6 6.25 -14.41 -29.80
N SER A 7 5.09 -14.35 -30.49
CA SER A 7 4.95 -14.79 -31.88
C SER A 7 3.75 -14.11 -32.54
N ALA A 8 3.76 -14.06 -33.88
CA ALA A 8 2.63 -13.56 -34.67
C ALA A 8 1.35 -14.39 -34.43
N ALA A 9 1.48 -15.71 -34.28
CA ALA A 9 0.36 -16.59 -33.94
C ALA A 9 -0.22 -16.29 -32.56
N GLY A 10 0.62 -16.00 -31.55
CA GLY A 10 0.18 -15.60 -30.22
C GLY A 10 -0.55 -14.25 -30.22
N ARG A 11 -0.05 -13.28 -30.99
CA ARG A 11 -0.72 -12.00 -31.23
C ARG A 11 -2.11 -12.20 -31.81
N GLU A 12 -2.22 -12.98 -32.89
CA GLU A 12 -3.49 -13.24 -33.55
C GLU A 12 -4.47 -14.00 -32.66
N HIS A 13 -3.98 -14.96 -31.87
CA HIS A 13 -4.80 -15.68 -30.89
C HIS A 13 -5.42 -14.73 -29.84
N ILE A 14 -4.64 -13.79 -29.32
CA ILE A 14 -5.12 -12.79 -28.34
C ILE A 14 -6.13 -11.84 -28.99
N ARG A 15 -5.87 -11.38 -30.22
CA ARG A 15 -6.80 -10.52 -30.95
C ARG A 15 -8.14 -11.21 -31.18
N ARG A 16 -8.13 -12.47 -31.66
CA ARG A 16 -9.34 -13.29 -31.81
C ARG A 16 -10.09 -13.46 -30.49
N TRP A 17 -9.38 -13.77 -29.41
CA TRP A 17 -10.01 -13.86 -28.09
C TRP A 17 -10.70 -12.55 -27.68
N CYS A 18 -10.10 -11.39 -27.99
CA CYS A 18 -10.71 -10.09 -27.69
C CYS A 18 -11.96 -9.84 -28.54
N THR A 19 -11.89 -10.08 -29.85
CA THR A 19 -13.03 -9.89 -30.75
C THR A 19 -14.18 -10.82 -30.41
N ASP A 20 -13.92 -12.11 -30.20
CA ASP A 20 -14.94 -13.11 -29.87
C ASP A 20 -15.68 -12.75 -28.56
N ARG A 21 -14.95 -12.24 -27.57
CA ARG A 21 -15.55 -11.80 -26.30
C ARG A 21 -16.39 -10.54 -26.44
N LEU A 22 -15.96 -9.59 -27.25
CA LEU A 22 -16.73 -8.37 -27.52
C LEU A 22 -17.97 -8.71 -28.34
N ASP A 23 -17.86 -9.52 -29.39
CA ASP A 23 -18.99 -9.96 -30.22
C ASP A 23 -20.04 -10.75 -29.41
N ALA A 24 -19.60 -11.53 -28.42
CA ALA A 24 -20.48 -12.26 -27.51
C ALA A 24 -21.05 -11.40 -26.36
N TRP A 25 -20.62 -10.15 -26.21
CA TRP A 25 -21.10 -9.27 -25.15
C TRP A 25 -22.51 -8.75 -25.48
N PRO A 26 -23.54 -9.02 -24.64
CA PRO A 26 -24.94 -8.74 -25.00
C PRO A 26 -25.33 -7.26 -24.96
N VAL A 27 -24.47 -6.38 -24.44
CA VAL A 27 -24.76 -4.94 -24.40
C VAL A 27 -24.45 -4.34 -25.76
N PRO A 28 -25.36 -3.56 -26.38
CA PRO A 28 -25.08 -2.86 -27.63
C PRO A 28 -23.86 -1.95 -27.48
N HIS A 29 -22.88 -2.15 -28.35
CA HIS A 29 -21.61 -1.44 -28.32
C HIS A 29 -21.06 -1.25 -29.72
N GLU A 30 -20.23 -0.22 -29.86
CA GLU A 30 -19.48 0.10 -31.07
C GLU A 30 -18.00 -0.07 -30.81
N ARG A 31 -17.27 -0.57 -31.81
CA ARG A 31 -15.81 -0.63 -31.80
C ARG A 31 -15.28 0.34 -32.83
N SER A 32 -14.31 1.15 -32.44
CA SER A 32 -13.64 2.08 -33.34
C SER A 32 -12.14 2.09 -33.08
N GLN A 33 -11.41 2.77 -33.96
CA GLN A 33 -9.98 2.97 -33.80
C GLN A 33 -9.67 4.45 -34.00
N VAL A 34 -8.77 4.95 -33.17
CA VAL A 34 -8.25 6.32 -33.24
C VAL A 34 -6.74 6.28 -33.16
N THR A 35 -6.06 7.25 -33.76
CA THR A 35 -4.62 7.44 -33.56
C THR A 35 -4.45 8.47 -32.44
N ALA A 36 -3.78 8.09 -31.36
CA ALA A 36 -3.47 8.95 -30.24
C ALA A 36 -1.99 8.82 -29.89
N ASN A 37 -1.29 9.94 -29.73
CA ASN A 37 0.14 10.05 -29.52
C ASN A 37 0.96 9.18 -30.50
N GLY A 38 0.57 9.21 -31.78
CA GLY A 38 1.22 8.46 -32.86
C GLY A 38 0.99 6.95 -32.86
N VAL A 39 0.10 6.41 -32.01
CA VAL A 39 -0.19 4.97 -31.94
C VAL A 39 -1.68 4.68 -32.11
N LEU A 40 -1.97 3.62 -32.88
CA LEU A 40 -3.33 3.14 -33.11
C LEU A 40 -3.93 2.59 -31.81
N THR A 41 -5.10 3.10 -31.44
CA THR A 41 -5.80 2.82 -30.19
C THR A 41 -7.20 2.32 -30.50
N HIS A 42 -7.52 1.13 -30.00
CA HIS A 42 -8.85 0.55 -30.10
C HIS A 42 -9.75 1.07 -28.97
N LEU A 43 -10.96 1.49 -29.34
CA LEU A 43 -11.98 1.97 -28.44
C LEU A 43 -13.22 1.09 -28.50
N VAL A 44 -13.88 0.90 -27.36
CA VAL A 44 -15.22 0.31 -27.27
C VAL A 44 -16.14 1.32 -26.61
N THR A 45 -17.22 1.70 -27.29
CA THR A 45 -18.24 2.62 -26.75
C THR A 45 -19.54 1.86 -26.51
N ALA A 46 -20.17 2.06 -25.37
CA ALA A 46 -21.44 1.43 -25.03
C ALA A 46 -22.32 2.36 -24.18
N GLY A 47 -23.64 2.23 -24.31
CA GLY A 47 -24.60 3.08 -23.62
C GLY A 47 -24.67 4.52 -24.14
N SER A 48 -25.69 5.26 -23.71
CA SER A 48 -26.04 6.60 -24.22
C SER A 48 -26.41 7.59 -23.11
N GLY A 49 -25.96 7.32 -21.89
CA GLY A 49 -26.23 8.16 -20.72
C GLY A 49 -25.65 9.57 -20.80
N PRO A 50 -26.19 10.52 -20.00
CA PRO A 50 -25.71 11.90 -19.98
C PRO A 50 -24.30 12.03 -19.37
N THR A 51 -23.92 11.11 -18.48
CA THR A 51 -22.56 11.04 -17.93
C THR A 51 -21.69 10.15 -18.80
N THR A 52 -20.62 10.71 -19.36
CA THR A 52 -19.59 9.92 -20.04
C THR A 52 -18.55 9.43 -19.03
N VAL A 53 -18.32 8.11 -19.03
CA VAL A 53 -17.29 7.43 -18.24
C VAL A 53 -16.24 6.88 -19.19
N VAL A 54 -14.97 7.19 -18.95
CA VAL A 54 -13.85 6.65 -19.72
C VAL A 54 -13.06 5.69 -18.85
N PHE A 55 -13.01 4.43 -19.24
CA PHE A 55 -12.29 3.39 -18.51
C PHE A 55 -10.94 3.08 -19.16
N VAL A 56 -9.88 3.19 -18.36
CA VAL A 56 -8.49 2.91 -18.75
C VAL A 56 -8.02 1.65 -18.01
N PRO A 57 -7.86 0.51 -18.71
CA PRO A 57 -7.44 -0.75 -18.12
C PRO A 57 -5.98 -0.71 -17.66
N GLY A 58 -5.64 -1.66 -16.78
CA GLY A 58 -4.29 -1.84 -16.25
C GLY A 58 -3.40 -2.73 -17.12
N THR A 59 -2.20 -3.02 -16.63
CA THR A 59 -1.24 -3.90 -17.30
C THR A 59 -1.87 -5.27 -17.60
N ASN A 60 -1.66 -5.77 -18.81
CA ASN A 60 -2.20 -7.02 -19.33
C ASN A 60 -3.74 -7.12 -19.38
N PHE A 61 -4.45 -6.00 -19.24
CA PHE A 61 -5.91 -5.91 -19.38
C PHE A 61 -6.29 -5.11 -20.63
N ASN A 62 -7.53 -5.29 -21.06
CA ASN A 62 -8.15 -4.61 -22.20
C ASN A 62 -9.68 -4.54 -21.99
N ALA A 63 -10.40 -3.94 -22.94
CA ALA A 63 -11.86 -3.82 -22.94
C ALA A 63 -12.55 -5.19 -22.83
N ALA A 64 -12.08 -6.19 -23.60
CA ALA A 64 -12.65 -7.54 -23.62
C ALA A 64 -12.49 -8.31 -22.28
N ALA A 65 -11.47 -7.97 -21.49
CA ALA A 65 -11.26 -8.47 -20.14
C ALA A 65 -12.07 -7.72 -19.06
N SER A 66 -12.73 -6.61 -19.41
CA SER A 66 -13.37 -5.68 -18.48
C SER A 66 -14.90 -5.61 -18.63
N LEU A 67 -15.49 -6.55 -19.38
CA LEU A 67 -16.93 -6.57 -19.69
C LEU A 67 -17.87 -6.58 -18.47
N PRO A 68 -17.58 -7.25 -17.35
CA PRO A 68 -18.46 -7.18 -16.17
C PRO A 68 -18.59 -5.75 -15.62
N LEU A 69 -17.48 -5.02 -15.55
CA LEU A 69 -17.48 -3.60 -15.17
C LEU A 69 -18.25 -2.78 -16.20
N ALA A 70 -17.97 -3.01 -17.48
CA ALA A 70 -18.64 -2.30 -18.57
C ALA A 70 -20.16 -2.45 -18.51
N THR A 71 -20.64 -3.68 -18.30
CA THR A 71 -22.06 -4.02 -18.17
C THR A 71 -22.69 -3.29 -16.99
N ALA A 72 -22.01 -3.25 -15.84
CA ALA A 72 -22.51 -2.56 -14.65
C ALA A 72 -22.64 -1.04 -14.88
N LEU A 73 -21.65 -0.41 -15.52
CA LEU A 73 -21.66 1.03 -15.81
C LEU A 73 -22.74 1.40 -16.83
N THR A 74 -22.91 0.58 -17.89
CA THR A 74 -23.96 0.82 -18.88
C THR A 74 -25.36 0.59 -18.29
N ALA A 75 -25.52 -0.43 -17.44
CA ALA A 75 -26.78 -0.70 -16.74
C ALA A 75 -27.14 0.40 -15.72
N ALA A 76 -26.13 1.06 -15.14
CA ALA A 76 -26.31 2.26 -14.31
C ALA A 76 -26.68 3.52 -15.13
N GLY A 77 -26.80 3.40 -16.47
CA GLY A 77 -27.24 4.50 -17.33
C GLY A 77 -26.12 5.46 -17.73
N HIS A 78 -24.86 5.02 -17.76
CA HIS A 78 -23.74 5.84 -18.24
C HIS A 78 -23.40 5.56 -19.71
N ARG A 79 -22.85 6.57 -20.41
CA ARG A 79 -22.14 6.36 -21.68
C ARG A 79 -20.71 5.97 -21.36
N LEU A 80 -20.31 4.76 -21.71
CA LEU A 80 -18.99 4.21 -21.43
C LEU A 80 -18.11 4.27 -22.68
N VAL A 81 -16.86 4.68 -22.52
CA VAL A 81 -15.78 4.52 -23.49
C VAL A 81 -14.64 3.75 -22.83
N MET A 82 -14.25 2.61 -23.38
CA MET A 82 -13.09 1.84 -22.94
C MET A 82 -11.97 2.00 -23.95
N ALA A 83 -10.78 2.38 -23.49
CA ALA A 83 -9.61 2.57 -24.35
C ALA A 83 -8.55 1.51 -24.07
N ASP A 84 -8.24 0.66 -25.05
CA ASP A 84 -7.18 -0.32 -24.91
C ASP A 84 -5.81 0.38 -24.91
N VAL A 85 -5.04 0.20 -23.83
CA VAL A 85 -3.75 0.89 -23.67
C VAL A 85 -2.72 0.33 -24.67
N PRO A 86 -2.05 1.17 -25.49
CA PRO A 86 -0.98 0.74 -26.39
C PRO A 86 0.16 0.04 -25.66
N GLY A 87 0.77 -0.96 -26.29
CA GLY A 87 1.81 -1.78 -25.67
C GLY A 87 1.31 -2.72 -24.57
N GLN A 88 0.00 -2.97 -24.50
CA GLN A 88 -0.63 -4.02 -23.72
C GLN A 88 -1.32 -5.05 -24.65
N PRO A 89 -1.48 -6.31 -24.22
CA PRO A 89 -2.19 -7.32 -25.01
C PRO A 89 -3.64 -6.92 -25.24
N GLY A 90 -4.08 -6.86 -26.50
CA GLY A 90 -5.41 -6.38 -26.87
C GLY A 90 -5.50 -6.01 -28.35
N LEU A 91 -6.44 -5.11 -28.66
CA LEU A 91 -6.72 -4.72 -30.05
C LEU A 91 -6.00 -3.44 -30.50
N SER A 92 -5.48 -2.64 -29.55
CA SER A 92 -4.57 -1.51 -29.80
C SER A 92 -3.19 -1.94 -30.34
N SER A 93 -2.39 -0.95 -30.72
CA SER A 93 -1.00 -1.12 -31.15
C SER A 93 -0.19 -1.92 -30.12
N GLU A 94 0.59 -2.87 -30.61
CA GLU A 94 1.56 -3.61 -29.81
C GLU A 94 2.77 -2.76 -29.41
N LYS A 95 2.98 -1.63 -30.09
CA LYS A 95 4.03 -0.67 -29.75
C LYS A 95 3.58 0.14 -28.55
N ARG A 96 4.49 0.29 -27.58
CA ARG A 96 4.33 1.26 -26.49
C ARG A 96 4.32 2.67 -27.09
N THR A 97 3.78 3.63 -26.33
CA THR A 97 3.93 5.05 -26.64
C THR A 97 5.41 5.45 -26.64
N VAL A 98 5.72 6.69 -27.07
CA VAL A 98 7.08 7.19 -27.35
C VAL A 98 8.16 6.59 -26.41
N PRO A 99 9.06 5.75 -26.94
CA PRO A 99 10.10 5.10 -26.13
C PRO A 99 10.95 6.12 -25.34
N GLY A 100 11.27 5.80 -24.09
CA GLY A 100 12.13 6.65 -23.24
C GLY A 100 11.43 7.80 -22.51
N VAL A 101 10.18 8.14 -22.87
CA VAL A 101 9.42 9.25 -22.26
C VAL A 101 8.61 8.80 -21.03
N GLY A 102 8.45 7.50 -20.83
CA GLY A 102 7.82 6.94 -19.62
C GLY A 102 6.31 7.25 -19.52
N LEU A 103 5.84 7.56 -18.31
CA LEU A 103 4.42 7.69 -18.00
C LEU A 103 3.75 8.93 -18.62
N SER A 104 4.47 10.06 -18.77
CA SER A 104 3.93 11.29 -19.35
C SER A 104 3.47 11.11 -20.80
N SER A 105 4.15 10.24 -21.56
CA SER A 105 3.73 9.85 -22.91
C SER A 105 2.36 9.17 -22.94
N TYR A 106 2.06 8.34 -21.93
CA TYR A 106 0.72 7.77 -21.78
C TYR A 106 -0.30 8.81 -21.31
N GLY A 107 0.11 9.79 -20.50
CA GLY A 107 -0.73 10.93 -20.14
C GLY A 107 -1.18 11.73 -21.36
N THR A 108 -0.25 12.06 -22.26
CA THR A 108 -0.55 12.71 -23.55
C THR A 108 -1.46 11.84 -24.41
N TRP A 109 -1.17 10.53 -24.51
CA TRP A 109 -2.03 9.58 -25.23
C TRP A 109 -3.46 9.61 -24.71
N LEU A 110 -3.67 9.55 -23.39
CA LEU A 110 -5.02 9.58 -22.83
C LEU A 110 -5.70 10.93 -23.10
N SER A 111 -4.96 12.03 -23.02
CA SER A 111 -5.50 13.34 -23.38
C SER A 111 -6.04 13.34 -24.81
N GLU A 112 -5.28 12.85 -25.78
CA GLU A 112 -5.72 12.78 -27.18
C GLU A 112 -6.91 11.82 -27.39
N VAL A 113 -6.95 10.70 -26.66
CA VAL A 113 -8.11 9.80 -26.65
C VAL A 113 -9.36 10.51 -26.13
N LEU A 114 -9.25 11.27 -25.03
CA LEU A 114 -10.35 12.07 -24.48
C LEU A 114 -10.76 13.18 -25.46
N GLU A 115 -9.79 13.80 -26.13
CA GLU A 115 -10.02 14.83 -27.14
C GLU A 115 -10.86 14.29 -28.33
N THR A 116 -10.64 13.03 -28.70
CA THR A 116 -11.28 12.40 -29.86
C THR A 116 -12.61 11.71 -29.53
N ALA A 117 -12.70 11.02 -28.39
CA ALA A 117 -13.79 10.07 -28.10
C ALA A 117 -14.95 10.67 -27.27
N VAL A 118 -14.73 11.83 -26.64
CA VAL A 118 -15.66 12.46 -25.71
C VAL A 118 -16.00 13.86 -26.22
N ALA A 119 -17.24 14.32 -26.08
CA ALA A 119 -17.64 15.67 -26.55
C ALA A 119 -17.53 16.77 -25.46
N GLY A 120 -17.34 16.39 -24.19
CA GLY A 120 -17.35 17.29 -23.05
C GLY A 120 -16.66 16.66 -21.82
N PRO A 121 -16.99 17.11 -20.60
CA PRO A 121 -16.40 16.57 -19.39
C PRO A 121 -16.74 15.09 -19.19
N ALA A 122 -15.77 14.30 -18.70
CA ALA A 122 -15.91 12.88 -18.43
C ALA A 122 -15.35 12.48 -17.07
N VAL A 123 -15.92 11.42 -16.52
CA VAL A 123 -15.36 10.71 -15.36
C VAL A 123 -14.37 9.68 -15.89
N VAL A 124 -13.10 9.77 -15.48
CA VAL A 124 -12.09 8.78 -15.85
C VAL A 124 -11.95 7.75 -14.74
N ILE A 125 -12.07 6.48 -15.08
CA ILE A 125 -11.79 5.35 -14.20
C ILE A 125 -10.50 4.69 -14.65
N GLY A 126 -9.44 4.81 -13.84
CA GLY A 126 -8.17 4.15 -14.09
C GLY A 126 -8.00 2.92 -13.21
N HIS A 127 -7.73 1.76 -13.81
CA HIS A 127 -7.40 0.53 -13.07
C HIS A 127 -5.90 0.24 -13.10
N SER A 128 -5.27 0.05 -11.95
CA SER A 128 -3.85 -0.33 -11.86
C SER A 128 -2.95 0.60 -12.67
N PHE A 129 -2.26 0.13 -13.71
CA PHE A 129 -1.47 0.99 -14.61
C PHE A 129 -2.29 2.11 -15.25
N GLY A 130 -3.56 1.86 -15.62
CA GLY A 130 -4.46 2.87 -16.15
C GLY A 130 -4.75 4.01 -15.17
N ALA A 131 -4.63 3.77 -13.86
CA ALA A 131 -4.73 4.81 -12.83
C ALA A 131 -3.53 5.77 -12.89
N ALA A 132 -2.32 5.25 -13.09
CA ALA A 132 -1.12 6.06 -13.26
C ALA A 132 -1.21 6.89 -14.54
N ILE A 133 -1.70 6.30 -15.63
CA ILE A 133 -1.94 7.01 -16.89
C ILE A 133 -2.93 8.16 -16.68
N ALA A 134 -4.06 7.87 -16.03
CA ALA A 134 -5.10 8.86 -15.78
C ALA A 134 -4.60 10.03 -14.93
N LEU A 135 -3.77 9.78 -13.91
CA LEU A 135 -3.12 10.82 -13.12
C LEU A 135 -2.09 11.65 -13.89
N SER A 136 -1.45 11.06 -14.91
CA SER A 136 -0.47 11.75 -15.72
C SER A 136 -1.06 12.57 -16.87
N SER A 137 -2.38 12.45 -17.12
CA SER A 137 -3.06 13.15 -18.21
C SER A 137 -3.43 14.58 -17.79
N PRO A 138 -2.94 15.61 -18.51
CA PRO A 138 -3.31 17.01 -18.23
C PRO A 138 -4.65 17.43 -18.87
N SER A 139 -5.45 16.50 -19.40
CA SER A 139 -6.64 16.86 -20.18
C SER A 139 -7.67 17.61 -19.32
N PRO A 140 -8.16 18.79 -19.77
CA PRO A 140 -9.20 19.52 -19.07
C PRO A 140 -10.57 18.82 -19.16
N ARG A 141 -10.71 17.75 -19.96
CA ARG A 141 -11.94 16.97 -20.08
C ARG A 141 -12.16 16.02 -18.90
N ILE A 142 -11.17 15.84 -18.02
CA ILE A 142 -11.30 15.01 -16.82
C ILE A 142 -12.01 15.83 -15.73
N ASP A 143 -13.32 15.63 -15.56
CA ASP A 143 -14.10 16.26 -14.49
C ASP A 143 -13.85 15.60 -13.14
N ARG A 144 -13.79 14.25 -13.15
CA ARG A 144 -13.57 13.44 -11.96
C ARG A 144 -12.70 12.25 -12.29
N LEU A 145 -11.96 11.81 -11.28
CA LEU A 145 -11.04 10.71 -11.38
C LEU A 145 -11.37 9.64 -10.33
N VAL A 146 -11.53 8.41 -10.78
CA VAL A 146 -11.74 7.22 -9.93
C VAL A 146 -10.56 6.28 -10.13
N LEU A 147 -9.81 6.04 -9.05
CA LEU A 147 -8.61 5.21 -9.07
C LEU A 147 -8.89 3.86 -8.43
N VAL A 148 -8.77 2.78 -9.20
CA VAL A 148 -9.02 1.41 -8.75
C VAL A 148 -7.69 0.68 -8.67
N SER A 149 -7.28 0.29 -7.46
CA SER A 149 -6.01 -0.40 -7.20
C SER A 149 -4.81 0.26 -7.90
N PRO A 150 -4.59 1.58 -7.72
CA PRO A 150 -3.70 2.36 -8.56
C PRO A 150 -2.25 1.86 -8.52
N GLY A 151 -1.66 1.67 -9.70
CA GLY A 151 -0.23 1.42 -9.85
C GLY A 151 0.56 2.71 -9.68
N GLY A 152 1.77 2.63 -9.14
CA GLY A 152 2.71 3.77 -9.08
C GLY A 152 2.47 4.78 -7.95
N LEU A 153 1.33 4.76 -7.26
CA LEU A 153 1.07 5.63 -6.09
C LEU A 153 1.61 5.07 -4.77
N GLY A 154 1.90 3.77 -4.72
CA GLY A 154 2.43 3.10 -3.54
C GLY A 154 3.13 1.81 -3.92
N ARG A 155 3.93 1.26 -3.00
CA ARG A 155 4.58 -0.04 -3.23
C ARG A 155 3.52 -1.12 -3.41
N LEU A 156 3.64 -1.87 -4.50
CA LEU A 156 2.80 -3.04 -4.74
C LEU A 156 3.02 -4.07 -3.61
N ARG A 157 2.00 -4.28 -2.78
CA ARG A 157 2.01 -5.31 -1.73
C ARG A 157 1.36 -6.56 -2.28
N LEU A 158 2.17 -7.46 -2.82
CA LEU A 158 1.69 -8.78 -3.20
C LEU A 158 1.62 -9.65 -1.95
N ALA A 159 0.43 -10.09 -1.56
CA ALA A 159 0.28 -11.08 -0.51
C ALA A 159 1.04 -12.36 -0.89
N PRO A 160 1.63 -13.10 0.07
CA PRO A 160 2.37 -14.33 -0.22
C PRO A 160 1.57 -15.35 -1.05
N GLY A 161 0.25 -15.43 -0.83
CA GLY A 161 -0.64 -16.29 -1.64
C GLY A 161 -0.74 -15.86 -3.10
N LEU A 162 -0.78 -14.55 -3.38
CA LEU A 162 -0.80 -14.03 -4.75
C LEU A 162 0.56 -14.22 -5.44
N LEU A 163 1.66 -14.08 -4.70
CA LEU A 163 3.01 -14.40 -5.20
C LEU A 163 3.14 -15.88 -5.57
N ALA A 164 2.71 -16.78 -4.68
CA ALA A 164 2.75 -18.21 -4.92
C ALA A 164 1.89 -18.61 -6.12
N ALA A 165 0.66 -18.07 -6.24
CA ALA A 165 -0.20 -18.30 -7.39
C ALA A 165 0.41 -17.79 -8.70
N SER A 166 1.01 -16.59 -8.68
CA SER A 166 1.69 -16.02 -9.86
C SER A 166 2.89 -16.86 -10.27
N ALA A 167 3.73 -17.27 -9.32
CA ALA A 167 4.89 -18.12 -9.58
C ALA A 167 4.49 -19.50 -10.12
N ALA A 168 3.45 -20.11 -9.53
CA ALA A 168 2.89 -21.37 -10.03
C ALA A 168 2.39 -21.24 -11.48
N TRP A 169 1.69 -20.14 -11.80
CA TRP A 169 1.25 -19.84 -13.16
C TRP A 169 2.41 -19.63 -14.13
N PHE A 170 3.47 -18.94 -13.74
CA PHE A 170 4.67 -18.78 -14.57
C PHE A 170 5.41 -20.10 -14.81
N MET A 171 5.48 -20.97 -13.80
CA MET A 171 6.17 -22.26 -13.89
C MET A 171 5.39 -23.28 -14.72
N ARG A 172 4.06 -23.21 -14.69
CA ARG A 172 3.16 -24.06 -15.47
C ARG A 172 1.96 -23.24 -15.91
N PRO A 173 2.05 -22.49 -17.03
CA PRO A 173 0.90 -21.83 -17.63
C PRO A 173 0.01 -22.93 -18.20
N THR A 174 -0.78 -23.54 -17.32
CA THR A 174 -1.74 -24.57 -17.68
C THR A 174 -2.86 -23.85 -18.41
N PRO A 175 -3.26 -24.31 -19.62
CA PRO A 175 -4.53 -23.89 -20.17
C PRO A 175 -5.61 -24.41 -19.23
N ALA A 176 -6.08 -23.58 -18.30
CA ALA A 176 -7.19 -23.97 -17.46
C ALA A 176 -8.39 -24.23 -18.40
N PRO A 177 -9.12 -25.35 -18.21
CA PRO A 177 -10.36 -25.57 -18.96
C PRO A 177 -11.29 -24.39 -18.69
N ARG A 178 -11.97 -23.90 -19.74
CA ARG A 178 -12.94 -22.80 -19.65
C ARG A 178 -13.88 -23.06 -18.46
N HIS A 179 -13.71 -22.31 -17.37
CA HIS A 179 -14.66 -22.31 -16.26
C HIS A 179 -15.97 -21.66 -16.74
N GLN A 180 -16.80 -22.43 -17.43
CA GLN A 180 -18.25 -22.22 -17.46
C GLN A 180 -18.81 -22.85 -16.19
N GLY A 181 -18.51 -22.27 -15.03
CA GLY A 181 -19.18 -22.62 -13.79
C GLY A 181 -20.58 -21.99 -13.77
N PRO A 182 -21.61 -22.69 -13.28
CA PRO A 182 -22.98 -22.16 -13.31
C PRO A 182 -23.06 -20.92 -12.43
N VAL A 183 -23.65 -19.85 -12.96
CA VAL A 183 -24.05 -18.66 -12.20
C VAL A 183 -25.04 -19.13 -11.14
N LYS A 184 -24.59 -19.28 -9.89
CA LYS A 184 -25.49 -19.44 -8.76
C LYS A 184 -26.34 -18.17 -8.67
N LYS A 185 -27.60 -18.27 -9.12
CA LYS A 185 -28.62 -17.26 -8.87
C LYS A 185 -28.66 -16.96 -7.36
N PRO A 186 -28.65 -15.69 -6.93
CA PRO A 186 -28.90 -15.36 -5.54
C PRO A 186 -30.32 -15.85 -5.18
N ARG A 187 -30.41 -16.66 -4.12
CA ARG A 187 -31.68 -17.06 -3.51
C ARG A 187 -32.32 -15.81 -2.91
N HIS A 188 -33.18 -15.14 -3.67
CA HIS A 188 -34.19 -14.27 -3.07
C HIS A 188 -35.25 -15.16 -2.42
N GLY A 189 -35.19 -15.26 -1.09
CA GLY A 189 -36.34 -15.69 -0.30
C GLY A 189 -37.37 -14.57 -0.35
N VAL A 190 -38.32 -14.67 -1.27
CA VAL A 190 -39.59 -13.96 -1.18
C VAL A 190 -40.57 -14.97 -0.64
N SER A 191 -40.85 -14.89 0.66
CA SER A 191 -42.02 -15.53 1.26
C SER A 191 -43.25 -14.77 0.80
N SER A 192 -44.05 -15.42 -0.03
CA SER A 192 -45.43 -15.04 -0.29
C SER A 192 -46.27 -15.27 0.96
N SER A 193 -46.84 -14.19 1.52
CA SER A 193 -48.02 -14.28 2.38
C SER A 193 -49.00 -13.19 1.97
N SER A 194 -50.10 -13.63 1.38
CA SER A 194 -51.35 -12.91 1.18
C SER A 194 -51.89 -12.35 2.49
N GLY A 195 -52.41 -11.11 2.47
CA GLY A 195 -53.14 -10.51 3.57
C GLY A 195 -53.74 -9.16 3.20
N PHE A 196 -55.02 -9.20 2.85
CA PHE A 196 -55.93 -8.09 2.55
C PHE A 196 -56.19 -7.26 3.83
N GLY A 197 -56.37 -5.93 3.72
CA GLY A 197 -56.86 -5.12 4.85
C GLY A 197 -56.60 -3.61 4.73
N SER A 198 -57.69 -2.85 4.69
CA SER A 198 -57.81 -1.43 4.39
C SER A 198 -57.62 -0.48 5.57
N ASP A 199 -57.40 0.80 5.21
CA ASP A 199 -57.92 2.03 5.85
C ASP A 199 -57.04 2.77 6.89
N GLY A 200 -57.17 4.10 6.90
CA GLY A 200 -56.85 4.93 8.07
C GLY A 200 -55.80 6.04 7.91
N SER A 201 -56.29 7.25 7.63
CA SER A 201 -55.62 8.55 7.72
C SER A 201 -54.87 8.83 9.05
N GLY A 202 -53.81 9.65 9.02
CA GLY A 202 -53.30 10.29 10.24
C GLY A 202 -52.03 11.14 10.10
N ARG A 203 -52.19 12.44 9.84
CA ARG A 203 -51.18 13.50 10.10
C ARG A 203 -50.86 13.60 11.59
N ARG A 204 -49.60 13.90 11.95
CA ARG A 204 -49.08 14.79 13.04
C ARG A 204 -47.54 14.68 13.07
N SER A 205 -46.78 15.68 12.64
CA SER A 205 -46.30 16.88 13.35
C SER A 205 -45.40 16.62 14.58
N VAL A 206 -44.10 16.89 14.38
CA VAL A 206 -43.13 17.64 15.21
C VAL A 206 -43.33 17.67 16.74
N THR A 207 -42.29 17.28 17.49
CA THR A 207 -41.91 18.01 18.72
C THR A 207 -40.39 17.94 18.92
N LEU A 208 -39.78 19.11 18.80
CA LEU A 208 -38.45 19.48 19.26
C LEU A 208 -38.59 19.91 20.73
N MET A 209 -37.77 19.40 21.66
CA MET A 209 -37.59 20.05 22.97
C MET A 209 -36.21 19.69 23.53
N GLY A 210 -35.43 20.72 23.84
CA GLY A 210 -34.04 20.61 24.24
C GLY A 210 -33.79 20.74 25.73
N ARG A 211 -32.49 20.63 26.02
CA ARG A 211 -31.71 21.05 27.20
C ARG A 211 -32.02 20.36 28.53
N ARG A 212 -30.96 19.77 29.10
CA ARG A 212 -30.30 20.30 30.31
C ARG A 212 -28.89 19.71 30.45
N PHE A 213 -27.89 20.58 30.35
CA PHE A 213 -26.58 20.38 30.95
C PHE A 213 -26.70 20.63 32.45
N THR A 214 -26.14 19.76 33.29
CA THR A 214 -25.39 20.16 34.48
C THR A 214 -24.35 19.08 34.83
N PRO A 215 -23.22 19.47 35.45
CA PRO A 215 -21.99 18.69 35.48
C PRO A 215 -21.84 17.86 36.76
N SER A 216 -21.19 16.70 36.67
CA SER A 216 -20.65 16.01 37.85
C SER A 216 -19.14 15.85 37.70
N ALA A 217 -18.43 16.45 38.64
CA ALA A 217 -16.98 16.53 38.72
C ALA A 217 -16.36 15.21 39.24
N THR A 218 -15.18 14.91 38.69
CA THR A 218 -13.99 14.31 39.33
C THR A 218 -14.15 13.16 40.32
N GLY A 219 -13.52 12.03 40.00
CA GLY A 219 -13.16 11.04 41.01
C GLY A 219 -12.67 9.71 40.45
N ALA A 220 -11.50 9.73 39.81
CA ALA A 220 -10.53 8.62 39.79
C ALA A 220 -11.08 7.18 39.82
N ARG A 221 -11.39 6.65 38.63
CA ARG A 221 -10.99 5.28 38.29
C ARG A 221 -10.84 5.21 36.79
N ALA A 222 -9.66 5.59 36.31
CA ALA A 222 -9.27 5.37 34.93
C ALA A 222 -9.53 3.91 34.61
N GLU A 223 -10.57 3.68 33.82
CA GLU A 223 -10.90 2.40 33.22
C GLU A 223 -9.61 1.82 32.67
N ARG A 224 -9.29 0.60 33.13
CA ARG A 224 -8.29 -0.25 32.51
C ARG A 224 -8.79 -0.53 31.09
N ALA A 225 -8.49 0.37 30.17
CA ALA A 225 -8.59 0.13 28.74
C ALA A 225 -7.60 -0.99 28.44
N ASN A 226 -8.13 -2.20 28.30
CA ASN A 226 -7.42 -3.38 27.87
C ASN A 226 -6.74 -3.10 26.51
N PRO A 227 -5.40 -2.99 26.41
CA PRO A 227 -4.75 -2.59 25.17
C PRO A 227 -4.47 -3.86 24.35
N ALA A 228 -5.53 -4.56 23.94
CA ALA A 228 -5.43 -5.70 23.02
C ALA A 228 -5.37 -5.19 21.56
N GLY A 229 -4.51 -4.22 21.29
CA GLY A 229 -4.10 -3.88 19.92
C GLY A 229 -2.84 -4.69 19.57
N PRO A 230 -2.64 -5.11 18.31
CA PRO A 230 -1.45 -5.87 17.92
C PRO A 230 -0.18 -5.14 18.38
N CYS A 231 0.88 -5.81 18.81
CA CYS A 231 2.14 -5.14 19.17
C CYS A 231 2.96 -4.87 17.89
N ALA A 232 3.64 -3.73 17.80
CA ALA A 232 4.66 -3.50 16.77
C ALA A 232 6.03 -3.79 17.36
N TYR A 233 6.82 -4.55 16.62
CA TYR A 233 8.17 -4.96 16.99
C TYR A 233 9.16 -4.44 15.97
N ASP A 234 10.41 -4.28 16.40
CA ASP A 234 11.52 -4.08 15.48
C ASP A 234 11.73 -5.34 14.63
N ILE A 235 11.42 -5.23 13.33
CA ILE A 235 11.53 -6.36 12.38
C ILE A 235 12.98 -6.67 12.02
N HIS A 236 13.89 -5.73 12.25
CA HIS A 236 15.30 -5.83 11.90
C HIS A 236 16.16 -6.37 13.05
N TRP A 237 15.67 -6.30 14.29
CA TRP A 237 16.36 -6.78 15.49
C TRP A 237 16.82 -8.25 15.38
N ALA A 238 15.98 -9.13 14.85
CA ALA A 238 16.35 -10.54 14.61
C ALA A 238 17.48 -10.70 13.57
N GLY A 239 17.59 -9.77 12.61
CA GLY A 239 18.68 -9.71 11.64
C GLY A 239 19.98 -9.21 12.27
N GLU A 240 19.91 -8.12 13.03
CA GLU A 240 21.06 -7.51 13.71
C GLU A 240 21.64 -8.44 14.78
N ARG A 241 20.79 -9.13 15.56
CA ARG A 241 21.21 -10.19 16.48
C ARG A 241 21.96 -11.32 15.75
N ARG A 242 21.49 -11.75 14.57
CA ARG A 242 22.18 -12.76 13.76
C ARG A 242 23.52 -12.26 13.23
N ALA A 243 23.62 -10.98 12.87
CA ALA A 243 24.89 -10.37 12.46
C ALA A 243 25.88 -10.31 13.64
N ALA A 244 25.44 -9.93 14.83
CA ALA A 244 26.24 -9.95 16.05
C ALA A 244 26.74 -11.36 16.40
N ILE A 245 25.88 -12.40 16.27
CA ILE A 245 26.28 -13.80 16.45
C ILE A 245 27.38 -14.19 15.45
N ARG A 246 27.23 -13.82 14.17
CA ARG A 246 28.24 -14.12 13.14
C ARG A 246 29.57 -13.42 13.40
N ALA A 247 29.53 -12.13 13.79
CA ALA A 247 30.73 -11.36 14.10
C ALA A 247 31.47 -11.93 15.32
N ALA A 248 30.74 -12.27 16.38
CA ALA A 248 31.32 -12.90 17.57
C ALA A 248 31.88 -14.30 17.26
N SER A 249 31.20 -15.09 16.42
CA SER A 249 31.68 -16.40 15.99
C SER A 249 32.93 -16.30 15.13
N LEU A 250 33.01 -15.30 14.24
CA LEU A 250 34.18 -15.05 13.40
C LEU A 250 35.38 -14.57 14.23
N LEU A 251 35.13 -13.69 15.21
CA LEU A 251 36.16 -13.27 16.15
C LEU A 251 36.70 -14.47 16.93
N LEU A 252 35.82 -15.31 17.48
CA LEU A 252 36.20 -16.51 18.20
C LEU A 252 37.01 -17.47 17.31
N ALA A 253 36.55 -17.73 16.08
CA ALA A 253 37.25 -18.60 15.14
C ALA A 253 38.64 -18.04 14.78
N THR A 254 38.74 -16.74 14.52
CA THR A 254 40.02 -16.07 14.24
C THR A 254 40.96 -16.18 15.43
N LEU A 255 40.48 -15.91 16.65
CA LEU A 255 41.28 -16.03 17.86
C LEU A 255 41.79 -17.46 18.07
N LEU A 256 40.94 -18.47 17.86
CA LEU A 256 41.33 -19.88 17.97
C LEU A 256 42.31 -20.32 16.87
N VAL A 257 42.18 -19.82 15.64
CA VAL A 257 43.12 -20.10 14.54
C VAL A 257 44.49 -19.49 14.81
N VAL A 258 44.53 -18.24 15.28
CA VAL A 258 45.78 -17.59 15.71
C VAL A 258 46.40 -18.35 16.89
N ASP A 259 45.57 -18.78 17.85
CA ASP A 259 46.03 -19.60 18.99
C ASP A 259 46.69 -20.90 18.53
N MET A 260 46.02 -21.64 17.62
CA MET A 260 46.53 -22.88 17.03
C MET A 260 47.85 -22.69 16.28
N GLY A 261 48.02 -21.57 15.56
CA GLY A 261 49.25 -21.26 14.83
C GLY A 261 50.45 -20.97 15.73
N VAL A 262 50.23 -20.64 17.00
CA VAL A 262 51.27 -20.36 18.01
C VAL A 262 51.59 -21.61 18.86
N GLY A 263 50.79 -22.68 18.78
CA GLY A 263 50.95 -23.93 19.52
C GLY A 263 49.69 -24.32 20.30
N HIS A 264 49.59 -25.60 20.70
CA HIS A 264 48.37 -26.27 21.21
C HIS A 264 47.39 -25.40 22.02
N ILE A 265 46.10 -25.44 21.64
CA ILE A 265 44.99 -24.80 22.34
C ILE A 265 44.93 -25.34 23.77
N SER A 266 45.22 -24.52 24.76
CA SER A 266 45.02 -24.86 26.17
C SER A 266 43.60 -24.51 26.61
N LEU A 267 42.99 -25.36 27.45
CA LEU A 267 41.68 -25.10 28.07
C LEU A 267 41.51 -23.69 28.65
N PRO A 268 42.49 -23.09 29.39
CA PRO A 268 42.35 -21.73 29.89
C PRO A 268 42.34 -20.66 28.79
N ARG A 269 43.11 -20.82 27.70
CA ARG A 269 43.08 -19.88 26.55
C ARG A 269 41.75 -19.97 25.80
N ALA A 270 41.24 -21.18 25.60
CA ALA A 270 39.91 -21.38 25.01
C ALA A 270 38.79 -20.72 25.84
N ALA A 271 38.85 -20.83 27.17
CA ALA A 271 37.91 -20.16 28.06
C ALA A 271 38.03 -18.62 27.96
N LEU A 272 39.26 -18.09 27.92
CA LEU A 272 39.50 -16.65 27.75
C LEU A 272 38.94 -16.12 26.43
N TRP A 273 39.20 -16.79 25.31
CA TRP A 273 38.69 -16.39 23.99
C TRP A 273 37.17 -16.48 23.89
N THR A 274 36.59 -17.51 24.50
CA THR A 274 35.13 -17.66 24.59
C THR A 274 34.52 -16.51 25.42
N GLY A 275 35.14 -16.16 26.55
CA GLY A 275 34.73 -15.03 27.39
C GLY A 275 34.82 -13.69 26.65
N LEU A 276 35.92 -13.46 25.91
CA LEU A 276 36.11 -12.25 25.12
C LEU A 276 35.09 -12.15 23.98
N ALA A 277 34.81 -13.26 23.27
CA ALA A 277 33.80 -13.31 22.22
C ALA A 277 32.38 -13.10 22.78
N ALA A 278 32.08 -13.64 23.98
CA ALA A 278 30.81 -13.42 24.66
C ALA A 278 30.64 -11.96 25.10
N LEU A 279 31.68 -11.34 25.65
CA LEU A 279 31.69 -9.92 26.00
C LEU A 279 31.48 -9.04 24.75
N PHE A 280 32.17 -9.36 23.65
CA PHE A 280 32.01 -8.67 22.38
C PHE A 280 30.59 -8.84 21.80
N PHE A 281 30.01 -10.02 21.91
CA PHE A 281 28.61 -10.27 21.51
C PHE A 281 27.62 -9.42 22.33
N VAL A 282 27.83 -9.30 23.64
CA VAL A 282 27.01 -8.46 24.52
C VAL A 282 27.12 -6.98 24.15
N ILE A 283 28.33 -6.50 23.83
CA ILE A 283 28.57 -5.12 23.39
C ILE A 283 27.89 -4.83 22.05
N LEU A 284 27.86 -5.80 21.14
CA LEU A 284 27.22 -5.68 19.83
C LEU A 284 25.71 -5.91 19.84
N LEU A 285 25.10 -6.32 20.96
CA LEU A 285 23.69 -6.63 20.99
C LEU A 285 22.86 -5.33 20.94
N PRO A 286 22.05 -5.11 19.90
CA PRO A 286 21.23 -3.91 19.82
C PRO A 286 20.09 -3.98 20.85
N PRO A 287 19.70 -2.83 21.44
CA PRO A 287 18.54 -2.76 22.33
C PRO A 287 17.27 -3.13 21.55
N GLU A 288 16.41 -3.95 22.14
CA GLU A 288 15.14 -4.37 21.55
C GLU A 288 14.08 -3.30 21.79
N VAL A 289 13.53 -2.74 20.71
CA VAL A 289 12.49 -1.70 20.78
C VAL A 289 11.14 -2.29 20.34
N PHE A 290 10.13 -2.16 21.18
CA PHE A 290 8.76 -2.54 20.82
C PHE A 290 7.74 -1.51 21.29
N ALA A 291 6.71 -1.30 20.48
CA ALA A 291 5.63 -0.36 20.75
C ALA A 291 4.31 -1.10 20.95
N ARG A 292 3.75 -0.95 22.14
CA ARG A 292 2.36 -1.34 22.47
C ARG A 292 1.47 -0.10 22.38
N PRO A 293 0.14 -0.25 22.25
CA PRO A 293 -0.77 0.90 22.29
C PRO A 293 -0.54 1.73 23.56
N GLY A 294 -0.13 3.00 23.40
CA GLY A 294 0.12 3.90 24.52
C GLY A 294 1.39 3.63 25.35
N LEU A 295 2.27 2.71 24.93
CA LEU A 295 3.52 2.40 25.65
C LEU A 295 4.65 2.04 24.66
N LEU A 296 5.78 2.72 24.79
CA LEU A 296 7.01 2.41 24.07
C LEU A 296 8.04 1.88 25.05
N THR A 297 8.55 0.68 24.79
CA THR A 297 9.54 0.01 25.63
C THR A 297 10.83 -0.20 24.86
N VAL A 298 11.95 0.19 25.47
CA VAL A 298 13.30 -0.07 25.01
C VAL A 298 13.97 -0.98 26.02
N ARG A 299 14.30 -2.19 25.58
CA ARG A 299 14.94 -3.22 26.40
C ARG A 299 16.40 -3.37 26.00
N GLY A 300 17.30 -2.87 26.82
CA GLY A 300 18.73 -3.15 26.72
C GLY A 300 19.09 -4.53 27.29
N VAL A 301 20.38 -4.86 27.29
CA VAL A 301 20.89 -6.12 27.84
C VAL A 301 20.65 -6.23 29.35
N LEU A 302 20.68 -5.09 30.06
CA LEU A 302 20.64 -5.02 31.53
C LEU A 302 19.44 -4.24 32.08
N VAL A 303 18.83 -3.34 31.29
CA VAL A 303 17.81 -2.41 31.78
C VAL A 303 16.68 -2.28 30.76
N GLU A 304 15.45 -2.23 31.25
CA GLU A 304 14.24 -1.98 30.47
C GLU A 304 13.67 -0.60 30.84
N HIS A 305 13.50 0.26 29.85
CA HIS A 305 12.90 1.58 29.99
C HIS A 305 11.59 1.63 29.22
N SER A 306 10.51 2.08 29.85
CA SER A 306 9.19 2.19 29.22
C SER A 306 8.63 3.60 29.41
N VAL A 307 8.01 4.15 28.37
CA VAL A 307 7.41 5.49 28.36
C VAL A 307 6.00 5.42 27.79
N ARG A 308 5.01 6.09 28.41
CA ARG A 308 3.66 6.16 27.85
C ARG A 308 3.62 7.18 26.73
N THR A 309 3.50 6.67 25.52
CA THR A 309 3.45 7.49 24.29
C THR A 309 2.18 8.33 24.21
N GLY A 310 1.12 7.94 24.92
CA GLY A 310 -0.15 8.67 24.98
C GLY A 310 -0.19 9.84 25.95
N PHE A 311 0.85 10.05 26.77
CA PHE A 311 0.96 11.13 27.75
C PHE A 311 2.35 11.79 27.73
N LEU A 312 2.94 11.93 26.55
CA LEU A 312 4.27 12.54 26.41
C LEU A 312 4.23 14.02 26.83
N VAL A 313 5.23 14.42 27.63
CA VAL A 313 5.47 15.79 28.10
C VAL A 313 6.51 16.48 27.23
N SER A 314 7.62 15.78 26.92
CA SER A 314 8.65 16.34 26.06
C SER A 314 9.29 15.33 25.12
N VAL A 315 9.59 15.79 23.91
CA VAL A 315 10.40 15.08 22.92
C VAL A 315 11.57 15.97 22.54
N HIS A 316 12.78 15.51 22.83
CA HIS A 316 14.01 16.22 22.45
C HIS A 316 14.80 15.38 21.47
N TRP A 317 15.22 16.02 20.38
CA TRP A 317 16.14 15.43 19.43
C TRP A 317 17.49 16.16 19.54
N PHE A 318 18.52 15.40 19.89
CA PHE A 318 19.91 15.85 19.86
C PHE A 318 20.56 15.42 18.54
N ASP A 319 20.88 16.39 17.68
CA ASP A 319 21.63 16.17 16.44
C ASP A 319 23.12 16.37 16.74
N GLY A 320 23.79 15.30 17.16
CA GLY A 320 25.22 15.23 17.43
C GLY A 320 25.85 13.99 16.79
N VAL A 321 27.11 13.68 17.12
CA VAL A 321 27.84 12.52 16.56
C VAL A 321 27.09 11.20 16.78
N ALA A 322 26.29 11.11 17.85
CA ALA A 322 25.29 10.06 18.06
C ALA A 322 23.91 10.70 18.13
N GLN A 323 23.06 10.43 17.13
CA GLN A 323 21.70 10.94 17.08
C GLN A 323 20.83 10.24 18.11
N ARG A 324 20.21 11.02 19.01
CA ARG A 324 19.46 10.50 20.15
C ARG A 324 18.15 11.26 20.29
N MET A 325 17.05 10.53 20.35
CA MET A 325 15.74 11.07 20.63
C MET A 325 15.32 10.66 22.04
N VAL A 326 15.06 11.64 22.89
CA VAL A 326 14.68 11.47 24.28
C VAL A 326 13.20 11.80 24.43
N LEU A 327 12.41 10.80 24.83
CA LEU A 327 10.99 10.89 25.09
C LEU A 327 10.76 10.89 26.61
N ARG A 328 9.99 11.85 27.12
CA ARG A 328 9.61 11.93 28.54
C ARG A 328 8.09 11.93 28.71
N ASP A 329 7.63 11.13 29.66
CA ASP A 329 6.23 10.97 30.04
C ASP A 329 5.82 11.87 31.22
N VAL A 330 4.51 12.04 31.47
CA VAL A 330 3.95 12.71 32.66
C VAL A 330 4.38 12.05 33.97
N ASP A 331 4.60 10.74 33.94
CA ASP A 331 5.06 9.95 35.09
C ASP A 331 6.58 10.09 35.33
N GLY A 332 7.28 10.95 34.57
CA GLY A 332 8.71 11.21 34.70
C GLY A 332 9.61 10.14 34.08
N SER A 333 9.03 9.10 33.47
CA SER A 333 9.77 8.07 32.74
C SER A 333 10.46 8.66 31.50
N VAL A 334 11.69 8.24 31.25
CA VAL A 334 12.51 8.71 30.12
C VAL A 334 12.98 7.52 29.30
N VAL A 335 12.83 7.61 27.99
CA VAL A 335 13.30 6.61 27.02
C VAL A 335 14.15 7.32 25.97
N GLU A 336 15.33 6.77 25.72
CA GLU A 336 16.25 7.22 24.67
C GLU A 336 16.23 6.22 23.51
N ILE A 337 16.00 6.72 22.30
CA ILE A 337 15.91 5.91 21.08
C ILE A 337 16.73 6.57 19.98
N ASP A 338 17.49 5.77 19.24
CA ASP A 338 18.09 6.20 17.98
C ASP A 338 16.98 6.40 16.93
N PRO A 339 16.80 7.61 16.37
CA PRO A 339 15.76 7.90 15.39
C PRO A 339 15.83 6.99 14.14
N THR A 340 17.00 6.43 13.84
CA THR A 340 17.21 5.47 12.76
C THR A 340 16.38 4.19 12.94
N VAL A 341 16.14 3.76 14.19
CA VAL A 341 15.31 2.59 14.49
C VAL A 341 13.86 2.83 14.08
N LEU A 342 13.35 4.04 14.31
CA LEU A 342 12.00 4.43 13.89
C LEU A 342 11.90 4.57 12.38
N ALA A 343 12.95 5.09 11.73
CA ALA A 343 13.02 5.20 10.27
C ALA A 343 13.04 3.83 9.58
N ARG A 344 13.74 2.84 10.15
CA ARG A 344 13.79 1.46 9.63
C ARG A 344 12.54 0.65 9.92
N ASN A 345 11.71 1.07 10.87
CA ASN A 345 10.52 0.35 11.32
C ASN A 345 9.23 1.19 11.16
N PRO A 346 8.62 1.25 9.96
CA PRO A 346 7.43 2.08 9.70
C PRO A 346 6.20 1.73 10.55
N ALA A 347 6.14 0.52 11.11
CA ALA A 347 5.09 0.11 12.03
C ALA A 347 5.27 0.67 13.45
N LEU A 348 6.52 0.83 13.91
CA LEU A 348 6.85 1.50 15.18
C LEU A 348 6.61 3.01 15.05
N TRP A 349 7.07 3.63 13.95
CA TRP A 349 6.84 5.05 13.67
C TRP A 349 5.36 5.41 13.62
N ARG A 350 4.54 4.71 12.82
CA ARG A 350 3.10 5.03 12.70
C ARG A 350 2.34 4.96 14.03
N ARG A 351 2.80 4.14 14.98
CA ARG A 351 2.18 4.04 16.30
C ARG A 351 2.61 5.14 17.22
N LEU A 352 3.91 5.41 17.25
CA LEU A 352 4.44 6.55 17.97
C LEU A 352 3.77 7.84 17.51
N ASP A 353 3.68 8.05 16.19
CA ASP A 353 3.02 9.20 15.55
C ASP A 353 1.55 9.35 15.98
N ALA A 354 0.77 8.27 15.89
CA ALA A 354 -0.64 8.26 16.32
C ALA A 354 -0.81 8.61 17.81
N ASP A 355 0.07 8.09 18.68
CA ASP A 355 0.04 8.36 20.11
C ASP A 355 0.51 9.79 20.43
N THR A 356 1.47 10.34 19.67
CA THR A 356 1.89 11.76 19.78
C THR A 356 0.82 12.73 19.29
N VAL A 357 0.10 12.41 18.20
CA VAL A 357 -1.04 13.22 17.73
C VAL A 357 -2.14 13.24 18.79
N ALA A 358 -2.41 12.10 19.42
CA ALA A 358 -3.37 12.01 20.51
C ALA A 358 -2.92 12.80 21.76
N SER A 359 -1.61 12.84 22.05
CA SER A 359 -1.02 13.64 23.14
C SER A 359 -1.05 15.15 22.87
N LEU A 360 -0.82 15.55 21.61
CA LEU A 360 -0.95 16.93 21.15
C LEU A 360 -2.39 17.43 21.26
N GLN A 361 -3.37 16.63 20.84
CA GLN A 361 -4.79 16.94 20.96
C GLN A 361 -5.25 17.05 22.43
N ARG A 362 -4.61 16.31 23.33
CA ARG A 362 -4.84 16.37 24.79
C ARG A 362 -4.07 17.48 25.50
N GLY A 363 -3.16 18.19 24.80
CA GLY A 363 -2.36 19.27 25.38
C GLY A 363 -1.28 18.83 26.37
N THR A 364 -0.94 17.53 26.42
CA THR A 364 0.08 17.02 27.36
C THR A 364 1.50 17.27 26.88
N LEU A 365 1.71 17.38 25.56
CA LEU A 365 3.03 17.62 24.96
C LEU A 365 3.38 19.11 24.98
N THR A 366 4.27 19.51 25.89
CA THR A 366 4.65 20.92 26.08
C THR A 366 5.82 21.35 25.21
N CYS A 367 6.68 20.41 24.78
CA CYS A 367 7.85 20.70 23.93
C CYS A 367 8.19 19.49 23.04
N GLY A 368 8.52 19.71 21.76
CA GLY A 368 8.99 18.65 20.86
C GLY A 368 8.17 18.39 19.59
N ALA A 369 7.11 19.16 19.33
CA ALA A 369 6.33 19.07 18.08
C ALA A 369 7.22 19.27 16.83
N THR A 370 8.16 20.22 16.89
CA THR A 370 9.12 20.47 15.81
C THR A 370 10.08 19.29 15.59
N ALA A 371 10.55 18.65 16.67
CA ALA A 371 11.43 17.48 16.59
C ALA A 371 10.71 16.27 15.95
N LEU A 372 9.43 16.08 16.27
CA LEU A 372 8.58 15.04 15.64
C LEU A 372 8.33 15.34 14.16
N HIS A 373 8.10 16.60 13.79
CA HIS A 373 7.90 17.00 12.40
C HIS A 373 9.17 16.81 11.56
N GLN A 374 10.34 17.20 12.09
CA GLN A 374 11.63 16.96 11.44
C GLN A 374 11.91 15.46 11.27
N LEU A 375 11.50 14.62 12.23
CA LEU A 375 11.66 13.17 12.13
C LEU A 375 10.74 12.59 11.05
N ALA A 376 9.49 13.07 10.96
CA ALA A 376 8.56 12.71 9.90
C ALA A 376 9.15 13.03 8.51
N GLU A 377 9.61 14.27 8.30
CA GLU A 377 10.25 14.67 7.05
C GLU A 377 11.49 13.82 6.71
N ARG A 378 12.29 13.48 7.72
CA ARG A 378 13.47 12.64 7.53
C ARG A 378 13.09 11.21 7.15
N ILE A 379 12.09 10.63 7.79
CA ILE A 379 11.60 9.29 7.47
C ILE A 379 11.02 9.29 6.05
N ASP A 380 10.31 10.33 5.65
CA ASP A 380 9.81 10.48 4.29
C ASP A 380 10.96 10.62 3.28
N ARG A 381 12.02 11.37 3.62
CA ARG A 381 13.22 11.55 2.78
C ARG A 381 14.08 10.29 2.69
N GLU A 382 14.28 9.55 3.79
CA GLU A 382 15.02 8.29 3.81
C GLU A 382 14.22 7.16 3.16
N THR A 383 12.89 7.14 3.33
CA THR A 383 12.01 6.26 2.58
C THR A 383 12.09 6.58 1.10
N ALA A 384 12.05 7.85 0.70
CA ALA A 384 12.23 8.28 -0.68
C ALA A 384 13.62 7.88 -1.23
N ARG A 385 14.71 8.13 -0.51
CA ARG A 385 16.08 7.74 -0.92
C ARG A 385 16.26 6.23 -1.01
N THR A 386 15.69 5.47 -0.09
CA THR A 386 15.74 3.99 -0.12
C THR A 386 14.87 3.46 -1.26
N VAL A 387 13.73 4.09 -1.54
CA VAL A 387 12.93 3.81 -2.74
C VAL A 387 13.73 4.11 -4.00
N PHE A 388 14.41 5.26 -4.11
CA PHE A 388 15.21 5.63 -5.27
C PHE A 388 16.39 4.67 -5.50
N LYS A 389 17.18 4.38 -4.45
CA LYS A 389 18.32 3.47 -4.51
C LYS A 389 17.93 2.03 -4.84
N VAL A 390 16.85 1.52 -4.24
CA VAL A 390 16.34 0.16 -4.53
C VAL A 390 15.65 0.08 -5.91
N SER A 391 15.19 1.20 -6.45
CA SER A 391 14.57 1.29 -7.78
C SER A 391 15.56 1.62 -8.90
N GLY A 392 16.86 1.71 -8.62
CA GLY A 392 17.92 1.97 -9.61
C GLY A 392 17.92 3.40 -10.17
N LEU A 393 17.24 4.33 -9.52
CA LEU A 393 17.23 5.75 -9.85
C LEU A 393 18.19 6.44 -8.89
N HIS A 394 19.42 6.69 -9.35
CA HIS A 394 20.42 7.47 -8.60
C HIS A 394 20.34 8.94 -8.96
#